data_AF-A0A839S056-F1
#
_entry.id   AF-A0A839S056-F1
#
_cell.length_a   1.000
_cell.length_b   1.000
_cell.length_c   1.000
_cell.angle_alpha   90.00
_cell.angle_beta   90.00
_cell.angle_gamma   90.00
#
_symmetry.space_group_name_H-M   'P 1'
#
loop_
_entity.id
_entity.type
_entity.pdbx_description
1 polymer ?
#
loop_
_entity_poly.entity_id
_entity_poly.type
_entity_poly.pdbx_seq_one_letter_code
_entity_poly.pdbx_strand_id
1 'polypeptide(L)'
;MTDPSSPDPADSAEATRATPEQSETPEAPQRSEAPQRSEASRRSARRRIAEVFGEVLPETTSDERDPQRGPAMSEDWYRENRPPHHDR
;
A
#
# COMPACT_ATOMS: atom_id res chain seq x y z
N MET A 1 38.27 -4.53 61.16
CA MET A 1 38.22 -5.73 60.31
C MET A 1 36.93 -5.66 59.52
N THR A 2 37.02 -5.29 58.23
CA THR A 2 35.87 -5.25 57.31
C THR A 2 35.83 -6.58 56.56
N ASP A 3 34.68 -7.23 56.56
CA ASP A 3 34.37 -8.42 55.80
C ASP A 3 33.95 -8.04 54.36
N PRO A 4 34.47 -8.69 53.30
CA PRO A 4 34.02 -8.48 51.93
C PRO A 4 32.96 -9.51 51.54
N SER A 5 31.68 -9.18 51.69
CA SER A 5 30.61 -9.97 51.08
C SER A 5 30.38 -9.47 49.65
N SER A 6 30.84 -10.26 48.68
CA SER A 6 30.58 -10.10 47.25
C SER A 6 29.08 -10.06 46.93
N PRO A 7 28.66 -9.34 45.88
CA PRO A 7 27.30 -9.47 45.37
C PRO A 7 27.11 -10.82 44.65
N ASP A 8 25.98 -11.47 44.95
CA ASP A 8 25.51 -12.70 44.30
C ASP A 8 24.94 -12.38 42.90
N PRO A 9 25.38 -13.06 41.81
CA PRO A 9 24.81 -12.92 40.48
C PRO A 9 23.92 -14.10 40.13
N ALA A 10 22.65 -14.10 40.55
CA ALA A 10 21.64 -14.97 39.97
C ALA A 10 20.24 -14.41 40.28
N ASP A 11 19.59 -13.80 39.29
CA ASP A 11 18.62 -14.52 38.45
C ASP A 11 17.29 -14.73 39.20
N SER A 12 16.45 -13.69 39.23
CA SER A 12 15.01 -13.79 39.49
C SER A 12 14.36 -12.43 39.24
N ALA A 13 14.47 -11.93 38.02
CA ALA A 13 13.57 -10.91 37.51
C ALA A 13 12.97 -11.43 36.21
N GLU A 14 11.66 -11.64 36.26
CA GLU A 14 10.77 -11.25 35.18
C GLU A 14 10.88 -12.03 33.85
N ALA A 15 9.98 -12.99 33.66
CA ALA A 15 9.36 -13.22 32.36
C ALA A 15 8.14 -14.12 32.53
N THR A 16 7.01 -13.51 32.90
CA THR A 16 5.71 -14.08 32.59
C THR A 16 5.66 -14.39 31.11
N ARG A 17 5.48 -15.68 30.80
CA ARG A 17 5.16 -16.28 29.51
C ARG A 17 4.17 -15.41 28.71
N ALA A 18 4.70 -14.52 27.88
CA ALA A 18 3.95 -13.89 26.81
C ALA A 18 3.98 -14.82 25.60
N THR A 19 2.82 -15.37 25.29
CA THR A 19 2.44 -15.94 24.00
C THR A 19 3.14 -15.22 22.85
N PRO A 20 3.66 -15.91 21.82
CA PRO A 20 3.98 -15.22 20.58
C PRO A 20 2.65 -14.67 20.05
N GLU A 21 2.43 -13.37 20.28
CA GLU A 21 1.46 -12.59 19.53
C GLU A 21 1.76 -12.90 18.08
N GLN A 22 0.87 -13.69 17.47
CA GLN A 22 0.74 -13.68 16.04
C GLN A 22 0.51 -12.21 15.71
N SER A 23 1.56 -11.53 15.26
CA SER A 23 1.41 -10.22 14.66
C SER A 23 0.49 -10.45 13.48
N GLU A 24 -0.80 -10.22 13.71
CA GLU A 24 -1.79 -9.93 12.70
C GLU A 24 -1.07 -9.00 11.73
N THR A 25 -0.70 -9.57 10.59
CA THR A 25 -0.31 -8.79 9.44
C THR A 25 -1.50 -7.88 9.22
N PRO A 26 -1.38 -6.55 9.35
CA PRO A 26 -2.52 -5.67 9.16
C PRO A 26 -3.09 -6.04 7.80
N GLU A 27 -4.33 -6.50 7.79
CA GLU A 27 -5.06 -6.88 6.58
C GLU A 27 -4.96 -5.67 5.66
N ALA A 28 -4.08 -5.79 4.66
CA ALA A 28 -3.91 -4.75 3.65
C ALA A 28 -5.33 -4.45 3.14
N PRO A 29 -5.75 -3.17 3.07
CA PRO A 29 -7.11 -2.83 2.70
C PRO A 29 -7.43 -3.58 1.42
N GLN A 30 -8.37 -4.52 1.52
CA GLN A 30 -8.79 -5.40 0.43
C GLN A 30 -9.07 -4.49 -0.74
N ARG A 31 -8.12 -4.49 -1.68
CA ARG A 31 -8.07 -3.64 -2.85
C ARG A 31 -9.43 -3.77 -3.50
N SER A 32 -10.29 -2.77 -3.30
CA SER A 32 -11.72 -2.89 -3.59
C SER A 32 -11.84 -3.43 -5.00
N GLU A 33 -12.38 -4.63 -5.12
CA GLU A 33 -12.40 -5.36 -6.38
C GLU A 33 -13.04 -4.43 -7.41
N ALA A 34 -12.23 -3.88 -8.32
CA ALA A 34 -12.69 -2.88 -9.26
C ALA A 34 -13.91 -3.47 -9.96
N PRO A 35 -15.06 -2.76 -10.03
CA PRO A 35 -16.29 -3.34 -10.54
C PRO A 35 -16.00 -3.93 -11.92
N GLN A 36 -16.10 -5.25 -12.02
CA GLN A 36 -15.72 -6.00 -13.20
C GLN A 36 -16.62 -5.52 -14.35
N ARG A 37 -16.13 -4.57 -15.18
CA ARG A 37 -16.90 -4.07 -16.32
C ARG A 37 -17.32 -5.26 -17.18
N SER A 38 -18.61 -5.33 -17.49
CA SER A 38 -19.13 -6.35 -18.38
C SER A 38 -18.44 -6.31 -19.74
N GLU A 39 -18.37 -7.45 -20.42
CA GLU A 39 -17.72 -7.54 -21.73
C GLU A 39 -18.38 -6.63 -22.78
N ALA A 40 -19.71 -6.47 -22.69
CA ALA A 40 -20.46 -5.51 -23.49
C ALA A 40 -19.97 -4.05 -23.28
N SER A 41 -19.66 -3.68 -22.03
CA SER A 41 -19.13 -2.36 -21.70
C SER A 41 -17.72 -2.16 -22.26
N ARG A 42 -16.85 -3.19 -22.20
CA ARG A 42 -15.49 -3.12 -22.75
C ARG A 42 -15.51 -2.99 -24.27
N ARG A 43 -16.35 -3.78 -24.95
CA ARG A 43 -16.53 -3.71 -26.41
C ARG A 43 -17.03 -2.34 -26.86
N SER A 44 -18.00 -1.78 -26.13
CA SER A 44 -18.54 -0.44 -26.41
C SER A 44 -17.52 0.67 -26.17
N ALA A 45 -16.64 0.52 -25.18
CA ALA A 45 -15.52 1.44 -24.98
C ALA A 45 -14.50 1.37 -26.12
N ARG A 46 -14.09 0.16 -26.54
CA ARG A 46 -13.17 -0.03 -27.68
C ARG A 46 -13.71 0.59 -28.97
N ARG A 47 -14.99 0.39 -29.30
CA ARG A 47 -15.60 0.98 -30.50
C ARG A 47 -15.55 2.51 -30.51
N ARG A 48 -15.84 3.15 -29.37
CA ARG A 48 -15.81 4.62 -29.24
C ARG A 48 -14.39 5.17 -29.39
N ILE A 49 -13.39 4.46 -28.88
CA ILE A 49 -11.98 4.85 -29.02
C ILE A 49 -11.57 4.68 -30.50
N ALA A 50 -11.95 3.59 -31.15
CA ALA A 50 -11.63 3.34 -32.55
C ALA A 50 -12.26 4.34 -33.52
N GLU A 51 -13.41 4.93 -33.18
CA GLU A 51 -14.02 6.02 -33.97
C GLU A 51 -13.11 7.25 -34.06
N VAL A 52 -12.31 7.53 -33.02
CA VAL A 52 -11.41 8.69 -32.96
C VAL A 52 -9.99 8.33 -33.42
N PHE A 53 -9.50 7.16 -33.02
CA PHE A 53 -8.10 6.76 -33.19
C PHE A 53 -7.88 5.71 -34.29
N GLY A 54 -8.96 5.18 -34.88
CA GLY A 54 -8.92 4.05 -35.81
C GLY A 54 -8.84 2.68 -35.11
N GLU A 55 -8.83 1.61 -35.90
CA GLU A 55 -8.79 0.23 -35.39
C GLU A 55 -7.44 -0.13 -34.75
N VAL A 56 -6.35 0.50 -35.22
CA VAL A 56 -5.00 0.29 -34.68
C VAL A 56 -4.78 1.30 -33.55
N LEU A 57 -4.85 0.82 -32.31
CA LEU A 57 -4.55 1.63 -31.14
C LEU A 57 -3.04 1.66 -30.88
N PRO A 58 -2.50 2.80 -30.40
CA PRO A 58 -1.12 2.83 -29.93
C PRO A 58 -0.92 1.84 -28.79
N GLU A 59 0.18 1.11 -28.82
CA GLU A 59 0.55 0.21 -27.75
C GLU A 59 0.98 1.02 -26.53
N THR A 60 0.42 0.70 -25.37
CA THR A 60 0.92 1.22 -24.09
C THR A 60 1.85 0.19 -23.48
N THR A 61 3.08 0.60 -23.22
CA THR A 61 4.09 -0.22 -22.54
C THR A 61 3.65 -0.51 -21.09
N SER A 62 4.22 -1.55 -20.48
CA SER A 62 3.79 -1.99 -19.15
C SER A 62 4.19 -1.01 -18.03
N ASP A 63 5.24 -0.22 -18.24
CA ASP A 63 5.74 0.79 -17.30
C ASP A 63 4.82 2.01 -17.19
N GLU A 64 4.17 2.40 -18.28
CA GLU A 64 3.17 3.47 -18.32
C GLU A 64 1.83 3.04 -17.69
N ARG A 65 1.53 1.74 -17.75
CA ARG A 65 0.33 1.16 -17.13
C ARG A 65 0.63 0.79 -15.68
N ASP A 66 0.50 1.76 -14.79
CA ASP A 66 0.52 1.49 -13.36
C ASP A 66 -0.86 0.95 -12.90
N PRO A 67 -1.00 -0.36 -12.61
CA PRO A 67 -2.27 -0.92 -12.16
C PRO A 67 -2.64 -0.45 -10.75
N GLN A 68 -1.68 0.10 -9.99
CA GLN A 68 -1.82 0.66 -8.64
C GLN A 68 -2.28 2.11 -8.64
N ARG A 69 -2.02 2.87 -9.71
CA ARG A 69 -2.60 4.20 -9.94
C ARG A 69 -4.08 4.10 -10.31
N GLY A 70 -4.92 3.84 -9.31
CA GLY A 70 -6.33 4.19 -9.40
C GLY A 70 -6.51 5.72 -9.47
N PRO A 71 -7.75 6.22 -9.66
CA PRO A 71 -8.05 7.67 -9.78
C PRO A 71 -7.63 8.52 -8.56
N ALA A 72 -7.23 7.88 -7.47
CA ALA A 72 -6.52 8.49 -6.37
C ALA A 72 -5.02 8.30 -6.57
N MET A 73 -4.33 9.26 -7.18
CA MET A 73 -3.09 9.69 -6.53
C MET A 73 -3.52 10.05 -5.11
N SER A 74 -3.21 9.19 -4.13
CA SER A 74 -3.77 9.30 -2.80
C SER A 74 -3.56 10.72 -2.29
N GLU A 75 -4.59 11.27 -1.66
CA GLU A 75 -4.54 12.58 -0.99
C GLU A 75 -3.26 12.74 -0.13
N ASP A 76 -2.76 11.63 0.42
CA ASP A 76 -1.49 11.55 1.15
C ASP A 76 -0.26 11.88 0.29
N TRP A 77 -0.15 11.35 -0.93
CA TRP A 77 0.93 11.69 -1.87
C TRP A 77 0.93 13.18 -2.17
N TYR A 78 -0.26 13.76 -2.38
CA TYR A 78 -0.40 15.19 -2.65
C TYR A 78 0.03 16.04 -1.45
N ARG A 79 -0.34 15.66 -0.22
CA ARG A 79 0.12 16.35 1.00
C ARG A 79 1.63 16.31 1.17
N GLU A 80 2.25 15.17 0.84
CA GLU A 80 3.70 14.96 0.92
C GLU A 80 4.48 15.73 -0.16
N ASN A 81 3.87 15.96 -1.32
CA ASN A 81 4.54 16.54 -2.50
C ASN A 81 4.04 17.93 -2.90
N ARG A 82 3.17 18.57 -2.10
CA ARG A 82 2.62 19.89 -2.45
C ARG A 82 3.72 20.96 -2.47
N PRO A 83 3.73 21.87 -3.46
CA PRO A 83 4.68 22.98 -3.48
C PRO A 83 4.55 23.91 -2.26
N PRO A 84 5.63 24.63 -1.84
CA PRO A 84 5.63 25.48 -0.64
C PRO A 84 4.64 26.67 -0.65
N HIS A 85 4.08 27.00 -1.81
CA HIS A 85 3.18 28.13 -2.01
C HIS A 85 1.73 27.71 -2.27
N HIS A 86 1.43 26.43 -2.07
CA HIS A 86 0.17 25.84 -2.45
C HIS A 86 -1.06 26.45 -1.75
N ASP A 87 -0.89 27.00 -0.54
CA ASP A 87 -1.98 27.51 0.29
C ASP A 87 -1.89 29.04 0.54
N ARG A 88 -1.21 29.79 -0.34
CA ARG A 88 -1.03 31.25 -0.19
C ARG A 88 -2.07 32.07 -0.94
#